data_AF-A0A519VTY0-F1
#
_entry.id   AF-A0A519VTY0-F1
#
_cell.length_a   1.000
_cell.length_b   1.000
_cell.length_c   1.000
_cell.angle_alpha   90.00
_cell.angle_beta   90.00
_cell.angle_gamma   90.00
#
_symmetry.space_group_name_H-M   'P 1'
#
loop_
_entity.id
_entity.type
_entity.pdbx_description
1 polymer ?
#
loop_
_entity_poly.entity_id
_entity_poly.type
_entity_poly.pdbx_seq_one_letter_code
_entity_poly.pdbx_strand_id
1 'polypeptide(L)'
;CDKEIKDMFNREIKELTITQGQILTKLIDREVGRTTYDIVKQTKGGFAAFSYQIVARVVGHNLKSTYNPNEDRDIESIIRTSGFYQ
;
A
#
# COMPACT_ATOMS: atom_id res chain seq x y z
N CYS A 1 -12.93 16.93 -12.33
CA CYS A 1 -11.88 16.99 -11.29
C CYS A 1 -11.48 15.59 -10.84
N ASP A 2 -12.40 14.78 -10.30
CA ASP A 2 -12.05 13.47 -9.70
C ASP A 2 -11.40 12.45 -10.65
N LYS A 3 -11.74 12.48 -11.94
CA LYS A 3 -11.19 11.53 -12.91
C LYS A 3 -9.70 11.76 -13.17
N GLU A 4 -9.29 13.02 -13.32
CA GLU A 4 -7.89 13.37 -13.59
C GLU A 4 -6.98 13.04 -12.41
N ILE A 5 -7.43 13.32 -11.18
CA ILE A 5 -6.71 12.94 -9.95
C ILE A 5 -6.60 11.42 -9.84
N LYS A 6 -7.70 10.68 -10.11
CA LYS A 6 -7.68 9.22 -10.12
C LYS A 6 -6.73 8.67 -11.19
N ASP A 7 -6.70 9.27 -12.37
CA ASP A 7 -5.86 8.82 -13.47
C ASP A 7 -4.37 9.09 -13.19
N MET A 8 -4.03 10.24 -12.61
CA MET A 8 -2.67 10.55 -12.13
C MET A 8 -2.22 9.55 -11.06
N PHE A 9 -3.05 9.33 -10.04
CA PHE A 9 -2.75 8.39 -8.96
C PHE A 9 -2.59 6.95 -9.47
N ASN A 10 -3.48 6.52 -10.38
CA ASN A 10 -3.37 5.21 -11.02
C ASN A 10 -2.10 5.07 -11.85
N ARG A 11 -1.64 6.13 -12.51
CA ARG A 11 -0.38 6.13 -13.25
C ARG A 11 0.80 5.98 -12.31
N GLU A 12 0.86 6.80 -11.26
CA GLU A 12 1.95 6.75 -10.28
C GLU A 12 2.03 5.38 -9.59
N ILE A 13 0.90 4.78 -9.20
CA ILE A 13 0.88 3.43 -8.63
C ILE A 13 1.42 2.39 -9.62
N LYS A 14 1.09 2.49 -10.90
CA LYS A 14 1.56 1.55 -11.94
C LYS A 14 3.06 1.68 -12.22
N GLU A 15 3.64 2.85 -11.96
CA GLU A 15 5.05 3.15 -12.16
C GLU A 15 5.92 2.80 -10.93
N LEU A 16 5.31 2.39 -9.82
CA LEU A 16 6.06 1.96 -8.63
C LEU A 16 6.90 0.72 -8.92
N THR A 17 8.12 0.73 -8.41
CA THR A 17 8.91 -0.49 -8.25
C THR A 17 8.25 -1.42 -7.22
N ILE A 18 8.60 -2.70 -7.25
CA ILE A 18 8.10 -3.71 -6.31
C ILE A 18 8.31 -3.27 -4.86
N THR A 19 9.50 -2.77 -4.53
CA THR A 19 9.85 -2.31 -3.17
C THR A 19 9.03 -1.07 -2.76
N GLN A 20 8.80 -0.13 -3.67
CA GLN A 20 7.97 1.04 -3.37
C GLN A 20 6.51 0.63 -3.13
N GLY A 21 5.99 -0.34 -3.91
CA GLY A 21 4.68 -0.94 -3.67
C GLY A 21 4.57 -1.60 -2.29
N GLN A 22 5.62 -2.30 -1.85
CA GLN A 22 5.72 -2.87 -0.50
C GLN A 22 5.64 -1.80 0.58
N ILE A 23 6.43 -0.73 0.46
CA ILE A 23 6.42 0.39 1.41
C ILE A 23 5.03 1.04 1.43
N LEU A 24 4.42 1.30 0.26
CA LEU A 24 3.10 1.89 0.16
C LEU A 24 2.04 1.07 0.90
N THR A 25 2.04 -0.27 0.76
CA THR A 25 1.07 -1.11 1.47
C THR A 25 1.19 -1.01 2.99
N LYS A 26 2.42 -0.88 3.51
CA LYS A 26 2.66 -0.69 4.95
C LYS A 26 2.25 0.71 5.42
N LEU A 27 2.51 1.75 4.62
CA LEU A 27 2.07 3.11 4.94
C LEU A 27 0.54 3.21 4.99
N ILE A 28 -0.16 2.57 4.06
CA ILE A 28 -1.62 2.50 4.07
C ILE A 28 -2.10 1.79 5.35
N ASP A 29 -1.55 0.63 5.67
CA ASP A 29 -1.92 -0.11 6.89
C ASP A 29 -1.66 0.71 8.17
N ARG A 30 -0.54 1.44 8.23
CA ARG A 30 -0.21 2.36 9.33
C ARG A 30 -1.24 3.47 9.51
N GLU A 31 -1.70 4.07 8.41
CA GLU A 31 -2.59 5.24 8.45
C GLU A 31 -4.04 4.86 8.77
N VAL A 32 -4.53 3.73 8.23
CA VAL A 32 -5.96 3.36 8.36
C VAL A 32 -6.22 2.09 9.18
N GLY A 33 -5.17 1.46 9.70
CA GLY A 33 -5.23 0.27 10.57
C GLY A 33 -5.77 -0.99 9.89
N ARG A 34 -5.73 -1.05 8.55
CA ARG A 34 -6.27 -2.16 7.75
C ARG A 34 -5.39 -2.42 6.55
N THR A 35 -5.21 -3.71 6.23
CA THR A 35 -4.35 -4.12 5.13
C THR A 35 -4.91 -3.65 3.78
N THR A 36 -4.02 -3.45 2.81
CA THR A 36 -4.44 -3.11 1.44
C THR A 36 -5.34 -4.19 0.85
N TYR A 37 -5.16 -5.46 1.22
CA TYR A 37 -6.06 -6.55 0.86
C TYR A 37 -7.49 -6.31 1.36
N ASP A 38 -7.65 -5.91 2.63
CA ASP A 38 -8.98 -5.66 3.22
C ASP A 38 -9.68 -4.46 2.57
N ILE A 39 -8.91 -3.42 2.23
CA ILE A 39 -9.41 -2.25 1.51
C ILE A 39 -9.91 -2.65 0.12
N VAL A 40 -9.13 -3.43 -0.63
CA VAL A 40 -9.54 -3.93 -1.96
C VAL A 40 -10.76 -4.84 -1.82
N LYS A 41 -10.81 -5.69 -0.81
CA LYS A 41 -11.96 -6.58 -0.55
C LYS A 41 -13.23 -5.79 -0.28
N GLN A 42 -13.15 -4.72 0.52
CA GLN A 42 -14.28 -3.86 0.84
C GLN A 42 -14.76 -3.04 -0.36
N THR A 43 -13.84 -2.57 -1.21
CA THR A 43 -14.16 -1.63 -2.31
C THR A 43 -14.45 -2.32 -3.64
N LYS A 44 -13.85 -3.48 -3.91
CA LYS A 44 -13.92 -4.22 -5.18
C LYS A 44 -14.50 -5.63 -5.04
N GLY A 45 -14.77 -6.08 -3.82
CA GLY A 45 -15.28 -7.42 -3.53
C GLY A 45 -14.18 -8.47 -3.33
N GLY A 46 -14.55 -9.58 -2.69
CA GLY A 46 -13.60 -10.64 -2.28
C GLY A 46 -12.91 -11.37 -3.45
N PHE A 47 -13.60 -11.52 -4.58
CA PHE A 47 -13.01 -12.15 -5.78
C PHE A 47 -11.89 -11.29 -6.37
N ALA A 48 -12.11 -9.97 -6.49
CA ALA A 48 -11.09 -9.05 -6.94
C ALA A 48 -9.87 -9.05 -6.01
N ALA A 49 -10.09 -8.98 -4.69
CA ALA A 49 -9.01 -9.02 -3.71
C ALA A 49 -8.16 -10.29 -3.80
N PHE A 50 -8.79 -11.45 -4.04
CA PHE A 50 -8.08 -12.70 -4.27
C PHE A 50 -7.17 -12.65 -5.51
N SER A 51 -7.68 -12.15 -6.65
CA SER A 51 -6.88 -11.99 -7.87
C SER A 51 -5.67 -11.06 -7.67
N TYR A 52 -5.89 -9.90 -7.04
CA TYR A 52 -4.81 -8.96 -6.73
C TYR A 52 -3.76 -9.55 -5.77
N GLN A 53 -4.19 -10.34 -4.78
CA GLN A 53 -3.27 -11.03 -3.87
C GLN A 53 -2.38 -12.06 -4.60
N ILE A 54 -2.91 -12.76 -5.60
CA ILE A 54 -2.11 -13.71 -6.40
C ILE A 54 -1.04 -12.95 -7.17
N VAL A 55 -1.41 -11.88 -7.87
CA VAL A 55 -0.47 -11.05 -8.64
C VAL A 55 0.62 -10.49 -7.72
N ALA A 56 0.23 -9.97 -6.55
CA ALA A 56 1.18 -9.48 -5.56
C ALA A 56 2.20 -10.56 -5.18
N ARG A 57 1.76 -11.80 -4.88
CA ARG A 57 2.68 -12.88 -4.52
C ARG A 57 3.66 -13.26 -5.62
N VAL A 58 3.22 -13.25 -6.88
CA VAL A 58 4.08 -13.56 -8.03
C VAL A 58 5.20 -12.53 -8.18
N VAL A 59 4.95 -11.27 -7.83
CA VAL A 59 5.97 -10.20 -7.86
C VAL A 59 6.72 -10.05 -6.53
N GLY A 60 6.61 -11.00 -5.60
CA GLY A 60 7.30 -10.96 -4.30
C GLY A 60 6.69 -9.97 -3.29
N HIS A 61 5.43 -9.60 -3.48
CA HIS A 61 4.69 -8.68 -2.63
C HIS A 61 3.50 -9.38 -1.94
N ASN A 62 3.01 -8.81 -0.86
CA ASN A 62 1.87 -9.33 -0.13
C ASN A 62 0.97 -8.16 0.31
N LEU A 63 -0.25 -8.10 -0.22
CA LEU A 63 -1.22 -7.05 0.12
C LEU A 63 -1.76 -7.17 1.56
N LYS A 64 -1.51 -8.31 2.21
CA LYS A 64 -1.81 -8.56 3.63
C LYS A 64 -0.65 -8.20 4.55
N SER A 65 0.44 -7.64 4.04
CA SER A 65 1.51 -7.14 4.89
C SER A 65 0.97 -6.05 5.80
N THR A 66 1.28 -6.18 7.08
CA THR A 66 0.97 -5.18 8.11
C THR A 66 2.20 -4.33 8.39
N TYR A 67 1.97 -3.13 8.91
CA TYR A 67 3.03 -2.28 9.43
C TYR A 67 3.33 -2.62 10.89
N ASN A 68 4.61 -2.67 11.26
CA ASN A 68 5.06 -2.83 12.63
C ASN A 68 6.23 -1.89 12.93
N PRO A 69 6.13 -0.92 13.86
CA PRO A 69 7.19 0.06 14.11
C PRO A 69 8.51 -0.57 14.61
N ASN A 70 8.46 -1.78 15.19
CA ASN A 70 9.66 -2.47 15.67
C ASN A 70 10.42 -3.20 14.56
N GLU A 71 9.70 -3.66 13.52
CA GLU A 71 10.26 -4.36 12.36
C GLU A 71 10.55 -3.39 11.20
N ASP A 72 9.70 -2.39 11.02
CA ASP A 72 9.73 -1.36 9.98
C ASP A 72 10.44 -0.08 10.45
N ARG A 73 11.55 -0.24 11.16
CA ARG A 73 12.27 0.88 11.81
C ARG A 73 12.74 1.93 10.82
N ASP A 74 13.17 1.53 9.63
CA ASP A 74 13.62 2.46 8.60
C ASP A 74 12.46 3.33 8.10
N ILE A 75 11.29 2.71 7.88
CA ILE A 75 10.07 3.42 7.50
C ILE A 75 9.67 4.40 8.60
N GLU A 76 9.65 3.96 9.86
CA GLU A 76 9.27 4.79 11.00
C GLU A 76 10.27 5.94 11.24
N SER A 77 11.57 5.68 11.09
CA SER A 77 12.62 6.69 11.20
C SER A 77 12.47 7.78 10.12
N ILE A 78 12.20 7.37 8.87
CA ILE A 78 11.95 8.30 7.77
C ILE A 78 10.71 9.14 8.05
N ILE A 79 9.59 8.53 8.48
CA ILE A 79 8.37 9.27 8.80
C ILE A 79 8.64 10.33 9.87
N ARG A 80 9.28 9.95 10.99
CA ARG A 80 9.60 10.87 12.10
C ARG A 80 10.54 12.00 11.70
N THR A 81 11.44 11.74 10.76
CA THR A 81 12.45 12.72 10.31
C THR A 81 11.94 13.62 9.18
N SER A 82 10.95 13.15 8.39
CA SER A 82 10.49 13.82 7.18
C SER A 82 9.86 15.21 7.38
N GLY A 83 9.47 15.57 8.60
CA GLY A 83 8.86 16.88 8.92
C GLY A 83 7.46 17.11 8.35
N PHE A 84 6.98 16.26 7.45
CA PHE A 84 5.64 16.34 6.83
C PHE A 84 4.54 15.62 7.62
N TYR A 85 4.92 14.77 8.58
CA TYR A 85 4.02 14.02 9.46
C TYR A 85 4.19 14.49 10.92
N GLN A 86 3.67 15.69 11.24
CA GLN A 86 3.53 16.21 12.61
C GLN A 86 2.07 16.23 13.05
#